data_AF-A7SAR0-F1
#
_entry.id   AF-A7SAR0-F1
#
_cell.length_a   1.000
_cell.length_b   1.000
_cell.length_c   1.000
_cell.angle_alpha   90.00
_cell.angle_beta   90.00
_cell.angle_gamma   90.00
#
_symmetry.space_group_name_H-M   'P 1'
#
loop_
_entity.id
_entity.type
_entity.pdbx_description
1 polymer ?
#
loop_
_entity_poly.entity_id
_entity_poly.type
_entity_poly.pdbx_seq_one_letter_code
_entity_poly.pdbx_strand_id
1 'polypeptide(L)'
;MAEDSSVPSRSKRSVGVSEVFALDHFIEVVEKIEQKLPQKSLKDIANSIRKLGYDDKLWQTLIGTAESLPSDALSESEKQFLEKAVMHGVTDKYENGVVLKSAGEAIAIGHVINGICAGLDRKTSVSLKDWEPTASDTVDNLYAATIARDLGISILFKKNGGSTSYFGPGGSWEPSEECPNKFRKPAAAEFTKATNAQLLGDMDGFILGSKVAEWSSKGVRLGQLLRMYYSTGACYDTTFASCNRYDKFSKLVNQDVLLTQVIRFANAEYLKNNGSYPGVKVDDIRVEADAMISGLSRYLENIHGEQVCKTIGCELPSNLVFLMDESGSISAANYNIQKDFVKKIIGAFNISPRQTRVSVVEFSSEPRLSISIDEYNSKTRLKCAVGSLLFESIQILPSVLARFNVYRISEREFNERSKHNGLVLSVLTVAKKGGVTHTGKALKFVQDNVFEPIQNSSESKGNAMNILVLLTDGKSNDPDANLLANSVRNIKRTIKDLTIISVGVADYDLKELEFIATDPSKHVFTSNNFDNLLGLVNQLQNRTCSTAFELELDFTITEVNAVITAYVSPGSVRYFMLPAKRFAGVMNINVK
;
A
#
# COMPACT_ATOMS: atom_id res chain seq x y z
N MET A 1 -21.75 2.63 25.42
CA MET A 1 -21.16 3.93 25.05
C MET A 1 -19.68 3.80 25.29
N ALA A 2 -18.93 3.46 24.23
CA ALA A 2 -17.47 3.39 24.29
C ALA A 2 -16.95 4.81 24.03
N GLU A 3 -16.27 5.39 25.01
CA GLU A 3 -15.60 6.68 24.85
C GLU A 3 -14.43 6.50 23.89
N ASP A 4 -14.47 7.30 22.83
CA ASP A 4 -13.43 7.53 21.86
C ASP A 4 -12.14 7.97 22.58
N SER A 5 -11.13 7.11 22.60
CA SER A 5 -9.79 7.41 23.13
C SER A 5 -9.07 8.35 22.17
N SER A 6 -9.57 9.58 22.07
CA SER A 6 -9.00 10.64 21.25
C SER A 6 -7.81 11.26 21.98
N VAL A 7 -6.63 11.11 21.37
CA VAL A 7 -5.43 11.90 21.71
C VAL A 7 -5.84 13.39 21.71
N PRO A 8 -5.47 14.19 22.73
CA PRO A 8 -5.87 15.59 22.79
C PRO A 8 -5.47 16.32 21.51
N SER A 9 -6.45 16.99 20.88
CA SER A 9 -6.40 17.57 19.52
C SER A 9 -5.29 18.60 19.25
N ARG A 10 -4.47 18.95 20.25
CA ARG A 10 -3.34 19.89 20.13
C ARG A 10 -2.02 19.26 19.68
N SER A 11 -1.88 17.93 19.65
CA SER A 11 -0.61 17.26 19.32
C SER A 11 -0.59 16.46 18.00
N LYS A 12 -1.72 16.38 17.28
CA LYS A 12 -1.83 15.63 16.01
C LYS A 12 -1.67 16.57 14.81
N ARG A 13 -0.71 16.27 13.93
CA ARG A 13 -0.55 16.92 12.63
C ARG A 13 -1.26 16.08 11.58
N SER A 14 -2.25 16.63 10.87
CA SER A 14 -2.87 15.91 9.76
C SER A 14 -1.98 15.96 8.52
N VAL A 15 -1.52 14.81 8.05
CA VAL A 15 -0.77 14.70 6.79
C VAL A 15 -1.77 14.46 5.67
N GLY A 16 -2.09 15.50 4.89
CA GLY A 16 -2.93 15.36 3.71
C GLY A 16 -2.13 14.80 2.54
N VAL A 17 -2.27 13.50 2.25
CA VAL A 17 -1.68 12.92 1.02
C VAL A 17 -2.62 13.18 -0.15
N SER A 18 -2.08 13.61 -1.29
CA SER A 18 -2.82 13.66 -2.54
C SER A 18 -3.42 12.28 -2.87
N GLU A 19 -4.46 12.23 -3.70
CA GLU A 19 -5.09 10.97 -4.13
C GLU A 19 -4.05 9.99 -4.70
N VAL A 20 -3.91 8.79 -4.09
CA VAL A 20 -2.92 7.78 -4.49
C VAL A 20 -3.62 6.60 -5.16
N PHE A 21 -3.33 6.35 -6.43
CA PHE A 21 -3.88 5.26 -7.24
C PHE A 21 -2.96 4.04 -7.20
N ALA A 22 -3.05 3.31 -6.10
CA ALA A 22 -2.29 2.09 -5.87
C ALA A 22 -3.21 0.92 -5.48
N LEU A 23 -2.83 -0.29 -5.85
CA LEU A 23 -3.61 -1.50 -5.63
C LEU A 23 -3.80 -1.80 -4.15
N ASP A 24 -2.76 -1.60 -3.34
CA ASP A 24 -2.83 -1.80 -1.91
C ASP A 24 -3.70 -0.74 -1.20
N HIS A 25 -3.85 0.46 -1.77
CA HIS A 25 -4.85 1.43 -1.33
C HIS A 25 -6.28 1.02 -1.70
N PHE A 26 -6.48 0.50 -2.91
CA PHE A 26 -7.77 -0.07 -3.30
C PHE A 26 -8.18 -1.19 -2.33
N ILE A 27 -7.26 -2.12 -2.03
CA ILE A 27 -7.51 -3.20 -1.07
C ILE A 27 -7.79 -2.67 0.34
N GLU A 28 -7.06 -1.66 0.82
CA GLU A 28 -7.37 -0.99 2.11
C GLU A 28 -8.82 -0.50 2.15
N VAL A 29 -9.31 0.14 1.09
CA VAL A 29 -10.68 0.67 1.03
C VAL A 29 -11.69 -0.47 1.01
N VAL A 30 -11.42 -1.56 0.28
CA VAL A 30 -12.26 -2.78 0.30
C VAL A 30 -12.33 -3.37 1.72
N GLU A 31 -11.19 -3.51 2.40
CA GLU A 31 -11.11 -4.04 3.76
C GLU A 31 -11.91 -3.16 4.75
N LYS A 32 -11.90 -1.83 4.58
CA LYS A 32 -12.74 -0.90 5.35
C LYS A 32 -14.24 -1.12 5.12
N ILE A 33 -14.67 -1.32 3.88
CA ILE A 33 -16.09 -1.65 3.59
C ILE A 33 -16.48 -2.96 4.30
N GLU A 34 -15.64 -3.99 4.23
CA GLU A 34 -15.89 -5.29 4.88
C GLU A 34 -15.92 -5.21 6.41
N GLN A 35 -15.19 -4.27 7.02
CA GLN A 35 -15.25 -3.99 8.44
C GLN A 35 -16.57 -3.31 8.83
N LYS A 36 -17.04 -2.35 8.02
CA LYS A 36 -18.32 -1.65 8.23
C LYS A 36 -19.53 -2.53 7.94
N LEU A 37 -19.39 -3.49 7.01
CA LEU A 37 -20.45 -4.37 6.55
C LEU A 37 -20.10 -5.86 6.78
N PRO A 38 -19.89 -6.30 8.03
CA PRO A 38 -19.38 -7.64 8.33
C PRO A 38 -20.32 -8.79 7.93
N GLN A 39 -21.60 -8.48 7.66
CA GLN A 39 -22.62 -9.45 7.24
C GLN A 39 -22.71 -9.63 5.72
N LYS A 40 -22.12 -8.73 4.94
CA LYS A 40 -22.16 -8.79 3.47
C LYS A 40 -21.15 -9.81 2.97
N SER A 41 -21.54 -10.62 1.99
CA SER A 41 -20.69 -11.64 1.39
C SER A 41 -19.67 -11.02 0.42
N LEU A 42 -18.66 -11.81 0.01
CA LEU A 42 -17.73 -11.41 -1.06
C LEU A 42 -18.49 -10.96 -2.33
N LYS A 43 -19.56 -11.68 -2.69
CA LYS A 43 -20.42 -11.37 -3.84
C LYS A 43 -21.13 -10.03 -3.70
N ASP A 44 -21.65 -9.72 -2.52
CA ASP A 44 -22.35 -8.44 -2.31
C ASP A 44 -21.38 -7.28 -2.43
N ILE A 45 -20.22 -7.37 -1.76
CA ILE A 45 -19.19 -6.33 -1.77
C ILE A 45 -18.63 -6.12 -3.18
N ALA A 46 -18.26 -7.21 -3.89
CA ALA A 46 -17.74 -7.12 -5.24
C ALA A 46 -18.75 -6.46 -6.20
N ASN A 47 -20.03 -6.83 -6.12
CA ASN A 47 -21.08 -6.21 -6.93
C ASN A 47 -21.32 -4.74 -6.61
N SER A 48 -21.32 -4.37 -5.32
CA SER A 48 -21.46 -2.97 -4.93
C SER A 48 -20.29 -2.10 -5.38
N ILE A 49 -19.06 -2.63 -5.36
CA ILE A 49 -17.88 -1.95 -5.89
C ILE A 49 -17.96 -1.83 -7.42
N ARG A 50 -18.25 -2.93 -8.11
CA ARG A 50 -18.44 -2.94 -9.57
C ARG A 50 -19.41 -1.86 -10.03
N LYS A 51 -20.54 -1.74 -9.34
CA LYS A 51 -21.63 -0.82 -9.68
C LYS A 51 -21.17 0.64 -9.84
N LEU A 52 -20.08 1.02 -9.18
CA LEU A 52 -19.52 2.37 -9.25
C LEU A 52 -18.97 2.73 -10.64
N GLY A 53 -18.54 1.74 -11.44
CA GLY A 53 -18.00 1.96 -12.78
C GLY A 53 -18.72 1.20 -13.90
N TYR A 54 -19.44 0.12 -13.57
CA TYR A 54 -19.94 -0.85 -14.55
C TYR A 54 -21.37 -1.30 -14.20
N ASP A 55 -22.36 -0.41 -14.32
CA ASP A 55 -23.78 -0.69 -14.01
C ASP A 55 -24.74 -0.43 -15.19
N ASP A 56 -24.21 -0.26 -16.40
CA ASP A 56 -25.05 -0.08 -17.58
C ASP A 56 -25.75 -1.38 -18.02
N LYS A 57 -26.56 -1.28 -19.09
CA LYS A 57 -27.34 -2.40 -19.64
C LYS A 57 -26.47 -3.61 -20.01
N LEU A 58 -25.25 -3.39 -20.51
CA LEU A 58 -24.34 -4.49 -20.86
C LEU A 58 -23.95 -5.25 -19.60
N TRP A 59 -23.49 -4.54 -18.57
CA TRP A 59 -23.04 -5.19 -17.33
C TRP A 59 -24.18 -5.86 -16.58
N GLN A 60 -25.37 -5.25 -16.56
CA GLN A 60 -26.56 -5.92 -16.02
C GLN A 60 -26.90 -7.20 -16.78
N THR A 61 -26.69 -7.23 -18.10
CA THR A 61 -26.89 -8.44 -18.93
C THR A 61 -25.85 -9.52 -18.61
N LEU A 62 -24.57 -9.16 -18.53
CA LEU A 62 -23.48 -10.12 -18.33
C LEU A 62 -23.42 -10.68 -16.91
N ILE A 63 -23.59 -9.82 -15.91
CA ILE A 63 -23.24 -10.13 -14.51
C ILE A 63 -24.32 -9.72 -13.50
N GLY A 64 -25.49 -9.30 -13.99
CA GLY A 64 -26.66 -9.03 -13.16
C GLY A 64 -26.67 -7.64 -12.51
N THR A 65 -27.74 -7.37 -11.77
CA THR A 65 -27.92 -6.12 -11.02
C THR A 65 -27.09 -6.12 -9.73
N ALA A 66 -26.81 -4.94 -9.20
CA ALA A 66 -26.07 -4.74 -7.96
C ALA A 66 -26.75 -3.75 -7.02
N GLU A 67 -26.57 -3.95 -5.72
CA GLU A 67 -26.93 -2.97 -4.69
C GLU A 67 -25.85 -1.90 -4.57
N SER A 68 -26.25 -0.65 -4.30
CA SER A 68 -25.31 0.43 -4.04
C SER A 68 -24.68 0.29 -2.65
N LEU A 69 -23.44 0.73 -2.48
CA LEU A 69 -22.82 0.83 -1.16
C LEU A 69 -23.65 1.76 -0.25
N PRO A 70 -23.85 1.41 1.03
CA PRO A 70 -24.44 2.31 2.02
C PRO A 70 -23.67 3.64 2.11
N SER A 71 -24.38 4.75 2.30
CA SER A 71 -23.79 6.10 2.29
C SER A 71 -22.80 6.35 3.43
N ASP A 72 -22.90 5.58 4.51
CA ASP A 72 -22.04 5.65 5.70
C ASP A 72 -20.90 4.61 5.69
N ALA A 73 -20.79 3.80 4.63
CA ALA A 73 -19.76 2.78 4.52
C ALA A 73 -18.36 3.36 4.31
N LEU A 74 -18.25 4.54 3.68
CA LEU A 74 -17.00 5.23 3.36
C LEU A 74 -17.15 6.74 3.54
N SER A 75 -16.04 7.44 3.80
CA SER A 75 -16.01 8.89 3.67
C SER A 75 -16.17 9.34 2.20
N GLU A 76 -16.53 10.60 1.99
CA GLU A 76 -16.72 11.15 0.64
C GLU A 76 -15.45 11.04 -0.22
N SER A 77 -14.27 11.29 0.36
CA SER A 77 -12.99 11.16 -0.35
C SER A 77 -12.65 9.71 -0.70
N GLU A 78 -12.94 8.75 0.19
CA GLU A 78 -12.74 7.32 -0.07
C GLU A 78 -13.69 6.82 -1.16
N LYS A 79 -14.95 7.29 -1.15
CA LYS A 79 -15.91 6.97 -2.20
C LYS A 79 -15.47 7.51 -3.56
N GLN A 80 -15.05 8.77 -3.63
CA GLN A 80 -14.53 9.37 -4.87
C GLN A 80 -13.29 8.65 -5.40
N PHE A 81 -12.36 8.27 -4.50
CA PHE A 81 -11.21 7.45 -4.88
C PHE A 81 -11.66 6.11 -5.46
N LEU A 82 -12.56 5.40 -4.78
CA LEU A 82 -13.03 4.09 -5.19
C LEU A 82 -13.75 4.14 -6.55
N GLU A 83 -14.60 5.14 -6.78
CA GLU A 83 -15.27 5.38 -8.06
C GLU A 83 -14.25 5.58 -9.19
N LYS A 84 -13.25 6.45 -9.00
CA LYS A 84 -12.21 6.70 -10.01
C LYS A 84 -11.28 5.51 -10.23
N ALA A 85 -11.03 4.70 -9.20
CA ALA A 85 -10.20 3.52 -9.30
C ALA A 85 -10.90 2.40 -10.08
N VAL A 86 -12.22 2.23 -9.89
CA VAL A 86 -12.99 1.19 -10.58
C VAL A 86 -13.35 1.60 -12.01
N MET A 87 -13.71 2.86 -12.25
CA MET A 87 -14.19 3.30 -13.56
C MET A 87 -13.05 3.45 -14.57
N HIS A 88 -12.86 2.43 -15.42
CA HIS A 88 -11.93 2.52 -16.54
C HIS A 88 -12.48 3.43 -17.64
N GLY A 89 -11.62 4.27 -18.18
CA GLY A 89 -11.96 5.14 -19.30
C GLY A 89 -10.75 5.94 -19.74
N VAL A 90 -10.79 6.48 -20.97
CA VAL A 90 -9.65 7.17 -21.56
C VAL A 90 -10.03 8.57 -21.99
N THR A 91 -9.23 9.54 -21.55
CA THR A 91 -9.30 10.97 -21.92
C THR A 91 -8.16 11.32 -22.87
N ASP A 92 -8.09 12.57 -23.33
CA ASP A 92 -7.02 13.02 -24.24
C ASP A 92 -5.60 12.78 -23.73
N LYS A 93 -5.40 12.75 -22.40
CA LYS A 93 -4.08 12.63 -21.77
C LYS A 93 -3.92 11.44 -20.84
N TYR A 94 -5.01 10.91 -20.28
CA TYR A 94 -4.94 9.93 -19.20
C TYR A 94 -5.81 8.71 -19.47
N GLU A 95 -5.34 7.57 -18.98
CA GLU A 95 -6.12 6.36 -18.81
C GLU A 95 -6.51 6.25 -17.33
N ASN A 96 -7.82 6.36 -17.06
CA ASN A 96 -8.41 6.32 -15.73
C ASN A 96 -8.78 4.88 -15.34
N GLY A 97 -9.06 4.64 -14.06
CA GLY A 97 -9.38 3.30 -13.55
C GLY A 97 -8.17 2.37 -13.46
N VAL A 98 -6.96 2.94 -13.47
CA VAL A 98 -5.69 2.22 -13.40
C VAL A 98 -5.07 2.42 -12.02
N VAL A 99 -4.53 1.34 -11.44
CA VAL A 99 -3.82 1.35 -10.15
C VAL A 99 -2.42 0.75 -10.30
N LEU A 100 -1.46 1.27 -9.54
CA LEU A 100 -0.11 0.72 -9.45
C LEU A 100 -0.09 -0.50 -8.52
N LYS A 101 0.32 -1.67 -9.00
CA LYS A 101 0.53 -2.86 -8.16
C LYS A 101 1.91 -2.88 -7.52
N SER A 102 2.92 -2.70 -8.35
CA SER A 102 4.34 -2.64 -8.02
C SER A 102 5.01 -1.76 -9.07
N ALA A 103 6.22 -1.28 -8.80
CA ALA A 103 6.95 -0.45 -9.76
C ALA A 103 6.91 -1.06 -11.18
N GLY A 104 6.53 -0.25 -12.18
CA GLY A 104 6.35 -0.64 -13.57
C GLY A 104 5.06 -1.39 -13.93
N GLU A 105 4.23 -1.81 -12.97
CA GLU A 105 3.03 -2.62 -13.26
C GLU A 105 1.72 -1.86 -12.95
N ALA A 106 0.98 -1.56 -14.02
CA ALA A 106 -0.30 -0.86 -14.00
C ALA A 106 -1.45 -1.84 -14.32
N ILE A 107 -2.53 -1.79 -13.53
CA ILE A 107 -3.67 -2.71 -13.66
C ILE A 107 -4.98 -1.92 -13.70
N ALA A 108 -5.87 -2.24 -14.63
CA ALA A 108 -7.24 -1.76 -14.62
C ALA A 108 -8.06 -2.54 -13.57
N ILE A 109 -8.10 -2.06 -12.33
CA ILE A 109 -8.67 -2.82 -11.19
C ILE A 109 -10.17 -3.09 -11.36
N GLY A 110 -10.89 -2.20 -12.06
CA GLY A 110 -12.27 -2.42 -12.43
C GLY A 110 -12.52 -3.72 -13.19
N HIS A 111 -11.61 -4.07 -14.11
CA HIS A 111 -11.69 -5.29 -14.93
C HIS A 111 -11.50 -6.55 -14.08
N VAL A 112 -10.64 -6.47 -13.06
CA VAL A 112 -10.45 -7.54 -12.07
C VAL A 112 -11.75 -7.78 -11.31
N ILE A 113 -12.40 -6.72 -10.82
CA ILE A 113 -13.68 -6.82 -10.11
C ILE A 113 -14.80 -7.37 -11.01
N ASN A 114 -14.82 -6.98 -12.28
CA ASN A 114 -15.78 -7.51 -13.26
C ASN A 114 -15.62 -9.03 -13.45
N GLY A 115 -14.37 -9.51 -13.59
CA GLY A 115 -14.08 -10.94 -13.69
C GLY A 115 -14.47 -11.72 -12.42
N ILE A 116 -14.21 -11.17 -11.23
CA ILE A 116 -14.66 -11.72 -9.95
C ILE A 116 -16.20 -11.83 -9.92
N CYS A 117 -16.92 -10.77 -10.29
CA CYS A 117 -18.38 -10.77 -10.32
C CYS A 117 -18.94 -11.80 -11.31
N ALA A 118 -18.35 -11.88 -12.51
CA ALA A 118 -18.72 -12.87 -13.52
C ALA A 118 -18.48 -14.30 -13.03
N GLY A 119 -17.37 -14.55 -12.34
CA GLY A 119 -17.03 -15.86 -11.77
C GLY A 119 -17.96 -16.33 -10.66
N LEU A 120 -18.44 -15.40 -9.82
CA LEU A 120 -19.37 -15.70 -8.71
C LEU A 120 -20.76 -16.11 -9.17
N ASP A 121 -21.16 -15.69 -10.38
CA ASP A 121 -22.40 -16.09 -11.04
C ASP A 121 -22.11 -16.48 -12.50
N ARG A 122 -21.23 -17.46 -12.68
CA ARG A 122 -20.74 -17.85 -14.01
C ARG A 122 -21.85 -18.45 -14.86
N LYS A 123 -22.06 -17.85 -16.04
CA LYS A 123 -23.02 -18.27 -17.06
C LYS A 123 -22.26 -18.50 -18.36
N THR A 124 -22.20 -19.76 -18.80
CA THR A 124 -21.49 -20.15 -20.04
C THR A 124 -22.24 -19.76 -21.31
N SER A 125 -23.50 -19.32 -21.20
CA SER A 125 -24.32 -18.85 -22.32
C SER A 125 -25.27 -17.74 -21.86
N VAL A 126 -24.90 -16.49 -22.15
CA VAL A 126 -25.69 -15.28 -21.94
C VAL A 126 -26.09 -14.71 -23.29
N SER A 127 -27.38 -14.46 -23.48
CA SER A 127 -27.90 -13.81 -24.69
C SER A 127 -27.57 -12.32 -24.69
N LEU A 128 -27.01 -11.82 -25.79
CA LEU A 128 -26.74 -10.38 -25.95
C LEU A 128 -27.96 -9.59 -26.46
N LYS A 129 -29.08 -10.25 -26.77
CA LYS A 129 -30.32 -9.58 -27.23
C LYS A 129 -30.87 -8.55 -26.24
N ASP A 130 -30.69 -8.80 -24.95
CA ASP A 130 -31.14 -7.87 -23.91
C ASP A 130 -30.31 -6.59 -23.95
N TRP A 131 -29.05 -6.65 -24.37
CA TRP A 131 -28.20 -5.47 -24.56
C TRP A 131 -28.43 -4.81 -25.93
N GLU A 132 -28.37 -5.59 -27.01
CA GLU A 132 -28.61 -5.17 -28.40
C GLU A 132 -29.58 -6.16 -29.08
N PRO A 133 -30.84 -5.77 -29.37
CA PRO A 133 -31.88 -6.69 -29.86
C PRO A 133 -31.53 -7.46 -31.13
N THR A 134 -30.67 -6.89 -31.98
CA THR A 134 -30.22 -7.54 -33.22
C THR A 134 -29.04 -8.48 -33.03
N ALA A 135 -28.37 -8.45 -31.87
CA ALA A 135 -27.28 -9.35 -31.53
C ALA A 135 -27.82 -10.73 -31.12
N SER A 136 -27.89 -11.65 -32.08
CA SER A 136 -28.44 -13.00 -31.86
C SER A 136 -27.51 -13.98 -31.15
N ASP A 137 -26.22 -13.61 -31.02
CA ASP A 137 -25.19 -14.45 -30.41
C ASP A 137 -25.33 -14.56 -28.89
N THR A 138 -24.79 -15.66 -28.36
CA THR A 138 -24.60 -15.87 -26.91
C THR A 138 -23.13 -15.93 -26.55
N VAL A 139 -22.79 -15.48 -25.34
CA VAL A 139 -21.40 -15.44 -24.84
C VAL A 139 -21.26 -16.09 -23.47
N ASP A 140 -20.07 -16.59 -23.13
CA ASP A 140 -19.71 -16.91 -21.74
C ASP A 140 -19.43 -15.58 -21.02
N ASN A 141 -20.12 -15.33 -19.92
CA ASN A 141 -20.03 -14.05 -19.24
C ASN A 141 -18.65 -13.75 -18.64
N LEU A 142 -17.87 -14.77 -18.26
CA LEU A 142 -16.52 -14.56 -17.75
C LEU A 142 -15.59 -14.08 -18.86
N TYR A 143 -15.68 -14.69 -20.05
CA TYR A 143 -14.94 -14.23 -21.22
C TYR A 143 -15.37 -12.82 -21.63
N ALA A 144 -16.67 -12.56 -21.71
CA ALA A 144 -17.22 -11.27 -22.15
C ALA A 144 -17.00 -10.14 -21.13
N ALA A 145 -17.02 -10.42 -19.82
CA ALA A 145 -16.78 -9.41 -18.78
C ALA A 145 -15.28 -9.10 -18.58
N THR A 146 -14.40 -9.85 -19.23
CA THR A 146 -12.94 -9.67 -19.19
C THR A 146 -12.40 -9.58 -20.62
N ILE A 147 -11.51 -10.49 -21.00
CA ILE A 147 -10.65 -10.35 -22.17
C ILE A 147 -11.39 -10.28 -23.50
N ALA A 148 -12.51 -10.99 -23.70
CA ALA A 148 -13.10 -11.11 -25.03
C ALA A 148 -13.71 -9.80 -25.52
N ARG A 149 -14.28 -9.00 -24.61
CA ARG A 149 -14.87 -7.70 -24.94
C ARG A 149 -13.81 -6.71 -25.40
N ASP A 150 -12.75 -6.54 -24.62
CA ASP A 150 -11.74 -5.52 -24.90
C ASP A 150 -10.96 -5.85 -26.18
N LEU A 151 -10.70 -7.13 -26.40
CA LEU A 151 -10.17 -7.65 -27.66
C LEU A 151 -11.11 -7.37 -28.85
N GLY A 152 -12.41 -7.64 -28.70
CA GLY A 152 -13.42 -7.34 -29.72
C GLY A 152 -13.51 -5.85 -30.06
N ILE A 153 -13.54 -4.98 -29.05
CA ILE A 153 -13.54 -3.52 -29.23
C ILE A 153 -12.24 -3.05 -29.92
N SER A 154 -11.10 -3.66 -29.59
CA SER A 154 -9.81 -3.31 -30.20
C SER A 154 -9.76 -3.63 -31.70
N ILE A 155 -10.37 -4.73 -32.14
CA ILE A 155 -10.55 -5.04 -33.57
C ILE A 155 -11.30 -3.92 -34.28
N LEU A 156 -12.47 -3.55 -33.75
CA LEU A 156 -13.32 -2.52 -34.37
C LEU A 156 -12.59 -1.18 -34.42
N PHE A 157 -11.91 -0.81 -33.32
CA PHE A 157 -11.15 0.43 -33.24
C PHE A 157 -10.00 0.49 -34.24
N LYS A 158 -9.20 -0.58 -34.35
CA LYS A 158 -8.12 -0.68 -35.35
C LYS A 158 -8.67 -0.55 -36.76
N LYS A 159 -9.75 -1.26 -37.09
CA LYS A 159 -10.34 -1.25 -38.43
C LYS A 159 -11.01 0.05 -38.79
N ASN A 160 -11.45 0.81 -37.80
CA ASN A 160 -11.96 2.16 -37.99
C ASN A 160 -10.84 3.22 -38.08
N GLY A 161 -9.58 2.82 -38.26
CA GLY A 161 -8.44 3.74 -38.41
C GLY A 161 -7.90 4.31 -37.10
N GLY A 162 -8.31 3.76 -35.95
CA GLY A 162 -7.92 4.27 -34.63
C GLY A 162 -6.48 3.94 -34.21
N SER A 163 -5.94 2.80 -34.64
CA SER A 163 -4.57 2.36 -34.33
C SER A 163 -4.03 1.41 -35.39
N THR A 164 -2.71 1.25 -35.42
CA THR A 164 -2.03 0.22 -36.25
C THR A 164 -1.83 -1.10 -35.50
N SER A 165 -2.01 -1.11 -34.18
CA SER A 165 -1.82 -2.29 -33.31
C SER A 165 -3.15 -2.78 -32.71
N TYR A 166 -3.20 -4.04 -32.29
CA TYR A 166 -4.34 -4.57 -31.50
C TYR A 166 -4.16 -4.36 -29.98
N PHE A 167 -2.92 -4.23 -29.51
CA PHE A 167 -2.58 -4.21 -28.09
C PHE A 167 -1.65 -3.06 -27.72
N GLY A 168 -1.80 -2.52 -26.52
CA GLY A 168 -0.92 -1.52 -25.91
C GLY A 168 -0.82 -0.17 -26.63
N PRO A 169 0.33 0.53 -26.51
CA PRO A 169 1.35 0.32 -25.49
C PRO A 169 0.84 0.72 -24.09
N GLY A 170 1.66 0.48 -23.07
CA GLY A 170 1.38 0.97 -21.72
C GLY A 170 1.47 2.49 -21.61
N GLY A 171 1.08 3.00 -20.45
CA GLY A 171 1.24 4.39 -20.05
C GLY A 171 2.41 4.62 -19.08
N SER A 172 2.45 5.80 -18.49
CA SER A 172 3.43 6.18 -17.47
C SER A 172 2.77 6.92 -16.30
N TRP A 173 3.23 6.67 -15.08
CA TRP A 173 2.74 7.37 -13.89
C TRP A 173 3.25 8.80 -13.79
N GLU A 174 2.35 9.75 -13.50
CA GLU A 174 2.65 11.14 -13.20
C GLU A 174 2.19 11.50 -11.76
N PRO A 175 3.02 12.19 -10.96
CA PRO A 175 4.38 12.65 -11.28
C PRO A 175 5.45 11.54 -11.20
N SER A 176 5.17 10.45 -10.48
CA SER A 176 6.07 9.30 -10.35
C SER A 176 5.32 8.06 -9.88
N GLU A 177 5.98 6.91 -9.94
CA GLU A 177 5.48 5.65 -9.36
C GLU A 177 5.62 5.59 -7.83
N GLU A 178 6.36 6.52 -7.23
CA GLU A 178 6.49 6.56 -5.77
C GLU A 178 5.18 6.99 -5.11
N CYS A 179 4.50 7.97 -5.73
CA CYS A 179 3.18 8.46 -5.34
C CYS A 179 2.27 8.58 -6.56
N PRO A 180 1.77 7.45 -7.07
CA PRO A 180 0.99 7.40 -8.30
C PRO A 180 -0.31 8.19 -8.14
N ASN A 181 -0.51 9.23 -8.96
CA ASN A 181 -1.74 10.03 -8.95
C ASN A 181 -2.50 9.92 -10.28
N LYS A 182 -1.78 10.01 -11.41
CA LYS A 182 -2.38 9.90 -12.75
C LYS A 182 -1.59 8.93 -13.60
N PHE A 183 -2.28 8.18 -14.45
CA PHE A 183 -1.65 7.32 -15.44
C PHE A 183 -1.80 7.96 -16.82
N ARG A 184 -0.68 8.48 -17.35
CA ARG A 184 -0.63 9.12 -18.64
C ARG A 184 -0.63 8.07 -19.74
N LYS A 185 -1.53 8.23 -20.70
CA LYS A 185 -1.62 7.34 -21.85
C LYS A 185 -0.53 7.69 -22.89
N PRO A 186 -0.16 6.74 -23.76
CA PRO A 186 0.77 6.99 -24.87
C PRO A 186 0.20 7.96 -25.92
N ALA A 187 1.01 8.32 -26.92
CA ALA A 187 0.59 9.17 -28.02
C ALA A 187 -0.66 8.60 -28.72
N ALA A 188 -1.53 9.47 -29.23
CA ALA A 188 -2.81 9.05 -29.79
C ALA A 188 -2.68 8.02 -30.93
N ALA A 189 -1.63 8.11 -31.74
CA ALA A 189 -1.36 7.18 -32.84
C ALA A 189 -0.95 5.76 -32.39
N GLU A 190 -0.51 5.61 -31.14
CA GLU A 190 -0.06 4.33 -30.58
C GLU A 190 -1.13 3.67 -29.72
N PHE A 191 -2.07 4.46 -29.17
CA PHE A 191 -3.10 3.99 -28.24
C PHE A 191 -4.00 2.91 -28.86
N THR A 192 -4.35 1.88 -28.09
CA THR A 192 -5.32 0.83 -28.46
C THR A 192 -6.40 0.69 -27.40
N LYS A 193 -7.51 0.00 -27.72
CA LYS A 193 -8.61 -0.25 -26.78
C LYS A 193 -8.38 -1.47 -25.87
N ALA A 194 -7.28 -2.18 -26.08
CA ALA A 194 -6.75 -3.23 -25.21
C ALA A 194 -5.38 -2.80 -24.70
N THR A 195 -5.36 -1.79 -23.82
CA THR A 195 -4.13 -1.30 -23.20
C THR A 195 -3.46 -2.37 -22.34
N ASN A 196 -2.19 -2.18 -21.98
CA ASN A 196 -1.50 -3.11 -21.07
C ASN A 196 -2.24 -3.22 -19.72
N ALA A 197 -2.76 -2.11 -19.19
CA ALA A 197 -3.46 -2.11 -17.91
C ALA A 197 -4.79 -2.87 -17.98
N GLN A 198 -5.55 -2.72 -19.07
CA GLN A 198 -6.77 -3.49 -19.32
C GLN A 198 -6.47 -4.99 -19.48
N LEU A 199 -5.51 -5.35 -20.34
CA LEU A 199 -5.16 -6.75 -20.58
C LEU A 199 -4.68 -7.45 -19.30
N LEU A 200 -3.87 -6.79 -18.47
CA LEU A 200 -3.47 -7.34 -17.17
C LEU A 200 -4.65 -7.45 -16.20
N GLY A 201 -5.55 -6.46 -16.17
CA GLY A 201 -6.78 -6.50 -15.38
C GLY A 201 -7.74 -7.61 -15.82
N ASP A 202 -7.88 -7.84 -17.13
CA ASP A 202 -8.69 -8.90 -17.72
C ASP A 202 -8.12 -10.28 -17.43
N MET A 203 -6.79 -10.46 -17.56
CA MET A 203 -6.13 -11.71 -17.20
C MET A 203 -6.36 -12.05 -15.73
N ASP A 204 -6.11 -11.09 -14.84
CA ASP A 204 -6.28 -11.27 -13.40
C ASP A 204 -7.75 -11.52 -13.04
N GLY A 205 -8.66 -10.75 -13.63
CA GLY A 205 -10.11 -10.93 -13.48
C GLY A 205 -10.59 -12.30 -13.95
N PHE A 206 -10.07 -12.80 -15.08
CA PHE A 206 -10.41 -14.14 -15.58
C PHE A 206 -9.90 -15.24 -14.66
N ILE A 207 -8.63 -15.15 -14.21
CA ILE A 207 -8.02 -16.12 -13.30
C ILE A 207 -8.80 -16.14 -11.98
N LEU A 208 -9.01 -14.98 -11.36
CA LEU A 208 -9.76 -14.87 -10.11
C LEU A 208 -11.20 -15.34 -10.28
N GLY A 209 -11.89 -14.91 -11.34
CA GLY A 209 -13.25 -15.35 -11.66
C GLY A 209 -13.38 -16.85 -11.88
N SER A 210 -12.37 -17.51 -12.44
CA SER A 210 -12.38 -18.97 -12.64
C SER A 210 -12.32 -19.78 -11.33
N LYS A 211 -11.86 -19.17 -10.23
CA LYS A 211 -11.64 -19.83 -8.92
C LYS A 211 -12.43 -19.21 -7.77
N VAL A 212 -13.02 -18.03 -7.95
CA VAL A 212 -13.66 -17.27 -6.87
C VAL A 212 -14.79 -18.03 -6.16
N ALA A 213 -15.56 -18.85 -6.87
CA ALA A 213 -16.64 -19.63 -6.27
C ALA A 213 -16.12 -20.59 -5.18
N GLU A 214 -14.95 -21.21 -5.41
CA GLU A 214 -14.30 -22.08 -4.43
C GLU A 214 -13.87 -21.29 -3.20
N TRP A 215 -13.23 -20.13 -3.38
CA TRP A 215 -12.81 -19.27 -2.27
C TRP A 215 -13.98 -18.69 -1.49
N SER A 216 -15.04 -18.28 -2.18
CA SER A 216 -16.26 -17.79 -1.57
C SER A 216 -16.93 -18.86 -0.71
N SER A 217 -16.93 -20.14 -1.13
CA SER A 217 -17.46 -21.25 -0.32
C SER A 217 -16.63 -21.52 0.95
N LYS A 218 -15.35 -21.12 0.97
CA LYS A 218 -14.46 -21.21 2.14
C LYS A 218 -14.58 -20.00 3.07
N GLY A 219 -15.48 -19.05 2.78
CA GLY A 219 -15.68 -17.84 3.58
C GLY A 219 -14.57 -16.80 3.42
N VAL A 220 -13.76 -16.89 2.36
CA VAL A 220 -12.74 -15.89 2.06
C VAL A 220 -13.42 -14.57 1.68
N ARG A 221 -12.92 -13.47 2.25
CA ARG A 221 -13.40 -12.11 1.94
C ARG A 221 -12.72 -11.53 0.70
N LEU A 222 -13.30 -10.50 0.07
CA LEU A 222 -12.75 -9.90 -1.15
C LEU A 222 -11.35 -9.30 -0.91
N GLY A 223 -11.17 -8.55 0.18
CA GLY A 223 -9.87 -7.98 0.54
C GLY A 223 -8.82 -9.09 0.74
N GLN A 224 -9.19 -10.18 1.42
CA GLN A 224 -8.32 -11.34 1.62
C GLN A 224 -7.95 -12.03 0.30
N LEU A 225 -8.91 -12.23 -0.60
CA LEU A 225 -8.67 -12.82 -1.92
C LEU A 225 -7.69 -11.98 -2.73
N LEU A 226 -7.88 -10.65 -2.75
CA LEU A 226 -6.98 -9.72 -3.46
C LEU A 226 -5.58 -9.70 -2.83
N ARG A 227 -5.46 -9.70 -1.50
CA ARG A 227 -4.17 -9.84 -0.81
C ARG A 227 -3.51 -11.16 -1.17
N MET A 228 -4.22 -12.28 -1.15
CA MET A 228 -3.66 -13.61 -1.49
C MET A 228 -3.14 -13.65 -2.93
N TYR A 229 -3.85 -13.03 -3.87
CA TYR A 229 -3.45 -13.01 -5.27
C TYR A 229 -2.30 -12.04 -5.56
N TYR A 230 -2.33 -10.84 -4.98
CA TYR A 230 -1.39 -9.77 -5.32
C TYR A 230 -0.21 -9.60 -4.36
N SER A 231 -0.29 -10.12 -3.13
CA SER A 231 0.84 -10.04 -2.20
C SER A 231 1.95 -11.03 -2.55
N THR A 232 3.18 -10.64 -2.26
CA THR A 232 4.40 -11.43 -2.42
C THR A 232 4.59 -12.49 -1.32
N GLY A 233 3.53 -12.81 -0.58
CA GLY A 233 3.61 -13.62 0.65
C GLY A 233 2.29 -14.31 0.94
N ALA A 234 1.78 -15.11 0.00
CA ALA A 234 0.65 -15.97 0.28
C ALA A 234 1.10 -17.08 1.26
N CYS A 235 0.75 -16.94 2.54
CA CYS A 235 0.85 -18.03 3.52
C CYS A 235 0.00 -19.26 3.16
N TYR A 236 -0.95 -19.11 2.23
CA TYR A 236 -1.98 -20.10 1.95
C TYR A 236 -1.75 -20.89 0.66
N ASP A 237 -1.34 -20.22 -0.43
CA ASP A 237 -1.11 -20.87 -1.72
C ASP A 237 -0.24 -20.01 -2.65
N THR A 238 1.06 -20.30 -2.71
CA THR A 238 2.01 -19.61 -3.60
C THR A 238 1.75 -19.93 -5.07
N THR A 239 1.09 -21.06 -5.36
CA THR A 239 0.68 -21.39 -6.72
C THR A 239 -0.41 -20.46 -7.20
N PHE A 240 -1.16 -19.78 -6.32
CA PHE A 240 -2.24 -18.85 -6.65
C PHE A 240 -1.80 -17.38 -6.86
N ALA A 241 -0.54 -17.03 -6.61
CA ALA A 241 -0.03 -15.66 -6.77
C ALA A 241 0.01 -15.11 -8.22
N SER A 242 -0.16 -13.80 -8.36
CA SER A 242 -0.18 -13.03 -9.61
C SER A 242 1.15 -13.07 -10.41
N CYS A 243 2.28 -13.37 -9.77
CA CYS A 243 3.55 -13.60 -10.47
C CYS A 243 3.49 -14.80 -11.45
N ASN A 244 2.59 -15.76 -11.21
CA ASN A 244 2.34 -16.91 -12.10
C ASN A 244 1.16 -16.68 -13.07
N ARG A 245 0.71 -15.44 -13.29
CA ARG A 245 -0.56 -15.20 -14.00
C ARG A 245 -0.59 -15.71 -15.44
N TYR A 246 0.50 -15.57 -16.20
CA TYR A 246 0.51 -15.98 -17.60
C TYR A 246 0.42 -17.50 -17.78
N ASP A 247 1.20 -18.26 -17.01
CA ASP A 247 1.12 -19.73 -16.98
C ASP A 247 -0.29 -20.21 -16.60
N LYS A 248 -0.95 -19.54 -15.65
CA LYS A 248 -2.35 -19.87 -15.30
C LYS A 248 -3.33 -19.51 -16.40
N PHE A 249 -3.22 -18.30 -16.91
CA PHE A 249 -4.13 -17.78 -17.91
C PHE A 249 -4.10 -18.67 -19.16
N SER A 250 -2.91 -19.04 -19.63
CA SER A 250 -2.71 -19.94 -20.77
C SER A 250 -3.27 -21.35 -20.55
N LYS A 251 -3.26 -21.85 -19.30
CA LYS A 251 -3.88 -23.15 -18.95
C LYS A 251 -5.41 -23.08 -18.82
N LEU A 252 -5.95 -21.94 -18.43
CA LEU A 252 -7.39 -21.75 -18.22
C LEU A 252 -8.16 -21.38 -19.49
N VAL A 253 -7.49 -20.71 -20.44
CA VAL A 253 -8.11 -20.16 -21.64
C VAL A 253 -7.86 -21.08 -22.84
N ASN A 254 -8.95 -21.53 -23.45
CA ASN A 254 -8.89 -22.21 -24.74
C ASN A 254 -8.94 -21.16 -25.86
N GLN A 255 -7.98 -21.20 -26.79
CA GLN A 255 -7.86 -20.19 -27.84
C GLN A 255 -9.02 -20.19 -28.84
N ASP A 256 -9.57 -21.36 -29.19
CA ASP A 256 -10.72 -21.46 -30.10
C ASP A 256 -12.00 -20.91 -29.47
N VAL A 257 -12.18 -21.19 -28.17
CA VAL A 257 -13.26 -20.60 -27.38
C VAL A 257 -13.08 -19.09 -27.31
N LEU A 258 -11.88 -18.59 -26.96
CA LEU A 258 -11.60 -17.17 -26.91
C LEU A 258 -11.88 -16.47 -28.24
N LEU A 259 -11.40 -17.02 -29.35
CA LEU A 259 -11.66 -16.51 -30.70
C LEU A 259 -13.16 -16.39 -30.96
N THR A 260 -13.92 -17.44 -30.64
CA THR A 260 -15.38 -17.44 -30.80
C THR A 260 -16.03 -16.35 -29.94
N GLN A 261 -15.62 -16.20 -28.68
CA GLN A 261 -16.17 -15.18 -27.78
C GLN A 261 -15.86 -13.76 -28.27
N VAL A 262 -14.63 -13.53 -28.75
CA VAL A 262 -14.20 -12.24 -29.32
C VAL A 262 -15.04 -11.86 -30.53
N ILE A 263 -15.23 -12.78 -31.48
CA ILE A 263 -16.02 -12.53 -32.70
C ILE A 263 -17.46 -12.20 -32.34
N ARG A 264 -18.09 -13.00 -31.48
CA ARG A 264 -19.50 -12.80 -31.07
C ARG A 264 -19.69 -11.45 -30.38
N PHE A 265 -18.78 -11.09 -29.47
CA PHE A 265 -18.86 -9.80 -28.81
C PHE A 265 -18.61 -8.64 -29.78
N ALA A 266 -17.59 -8.74 -30.64
CA ALA A 266 -17.28 -7.70 -31.64
C ALA A 266 -18.46 -7.46 -32.60
N ASN A 267 -19.15 -8.52 -33.04
CA ASN A 267 -20.35 -8.39 -33.86
C ASN A 267 -21.47 -7.66 -33.11
N ALA A 268 -21.72 -8.00 -31.85
CA ALA A 268 -22.74 -7.33 -31.04
C ALA A 268 -22.40 -5.84 -30.81
N GLU A 269 -21.15 -5.53 -30.50
CA GLU A 269 -20.64 -4.17 -30.33
C GLU A 269 -20.74 -3.35 -31.63
N TYR A 270 -20.41 -3.97 -32.78
CA TYR A 270 -20.57 -3.37 -34.09
C TYR A 270 -22.03 -3.04 -34.39
N LEU A 271 -22.96 -3.99 -34.18
CA LEU A 271 -24.40 -3.79 -34.38
C LEU A 271 -24.93 -2.67 -33.49
N LYS A 272 -24.54 -2.68 -32.20
CA LYS A 272 -24.96 -1.70 -31.21
C LYS A 272 -24.55 -0.27 -31.59
N ASN A 273 -23.39 -0.13 -32.23
CA ASN A 273 -22.78 1.15 -32.59
C ASN A 273 -22.55 1.27 -34.10
N ASN A 274 -23.47 0.76 -34.93
CA ASN A 274 -23.29 0.63 -36.38
C ASN A 274 -22.88 1.95 -37.08
N GLY A 275 -23.29 3.10 -36.54
CA GLY A 275 -22.88 4.42 -37.06
C GLY A 275 -21.48 4.91 -36.64
N SER A 276 -20.86 4.30 -35.63
CA SER A 276 -19.57 4.69 -35.06
C SER A 276 -18.38 3.99 -35.71
N TYR A 277 -18.62 2.96 -36.54
CA TYR A 277 -17.59 2.13 -37.18
C TYR A 277 -17.69 2.13 -38.73
N PRO A 278 -17.74 3.31 -39.39
CA PRO A 278 -17.93 3.38 -40.85
C PRO A 278 -16.82 2.71 -41.66
N GLY A 279 -15.62 2.55 -41.09
CA GLY A 279 -14.50 1.86 -41.73
C GLY A 279 -14.51 0.32 -41.60
N VAL A 280 -15.45 -0.24 -40.83
CA VAL A 280 -15.48 -1.67 -40.51
C VAL A 280 -16.47 -2.40 -41.41
N LYS A 281 -16.01 -3.47 -42.07
CA LYS A 281 -16.87 -4.45 -42.74
C LYS A 281 -17.07 -5.64 -41.83
N VAL A 282 -18.31 -6.12 -41.69
CA VAL A 282 -18.64 -7.25 -40.80
C VAL A 282 -17.81 -8.50 -41.12
N ASP A 283 -17.61 -8.82 -42.40
CA ASP A 283 -16.82 -9.98 -42.84
C ASP A 283 -15.35 -9.89 -42.42
N ASP A 284 -14.82 -8.69 -42.20
CA ASP A 284 -13.43 -8.49 -41.76
C ASP A 284 -13.26 -8.85 -40.27
N ILE A 285 -14.31 -8.78 -39.45
CA ILE A 285 -14.21 -8.97 -37.99
C ILE A 285 -13.57 -10.32 -37.67
N ARG A 286 -13.98 -11.38 -38.37
CA ARG A 286 -13.42 -12.71 -38.16
C ARG A 286 -11.94 -12.79 -38.54
N VAL A 287 -11.57 -12.26 -39.71
CA VAL A 287 -10.18 -12.28 -40.20
C VAL A 287 -9.25 -11.53 -39.24
N GLU A 288 -9.70 -10.38 -38.73
CA GLU A 288 -8.94 -9.58 -37.77
C GLU A 288 -8.86 -10.24 -36.39
N ALA A 289 -9.91 -10.95 -35.96
CA ALA A 289 -9.90 -11.72 -34.73
C ALA A 289 -8.89 -12.87 -34.80
N ASP A 290 -8.87 -13.65 -35.87
CA ASP A 290 -7.87 -14.71 -36.10
C ASP A 290 -6.44 -14.15 -36.04
N ALA A 291 -6.18 -13.03 -36.73
CA ALA A 291 -4.88 -12.37 -36.73
C ALA A 291 -4.45 -11.88 -35.33
N MET A 292 -5.38 -11.26 -34.59
CA MET A 292 -5.13 -10.78 -33.24
C MET A 292 -4.86 -11.91 -32.25
N ILE A 293 -5.69 -12.96 -32.23
CA ILE A 293 -5.55 -14.11 -31.31
C ILE A 293 -4.21 -14.83 -31.55
N SER A 294 -3.78 -14.95 -32.80
CA SER A 294 -2.48 -15.55 -33.16
C SER A 294 -1.28 -14.82 -32.53
N GLY A 295 -1.39 -13.52 -32.28
CA GLY A 295 -0.35 -12.70 -31.65
C GLY A 295 -0.50 -12.53 -30.13
N LEU A 296 -1.66 -12.87 -29.55
CA LEU A 296 -2.02 -12.53 -28.17
C LEU A 296 -1.10 -13.18 -27.14
N SER A 297 -0.84 -14.49 -27.25
CA SER A 297 -0.06 -15.21 -26.23
C SER A 297 1.32 -14.59 -26.04
N ARG A 298 2.03 -14.33 -27.15
CA ARG A 298 3.35 -13.69 -27.14
C ARG A 298 3.28 -12.28 -26.55
N TYR A 299 2.22 -11.54 -26.84
CA TYR A 299 2.04 -10.20 -26.29
C TYR A 299 1.85 -10.22 -24.77
N LEU A 300 0.97 -11.11 -24.28
CA LEU A 300 0.71 -11.26 -22.85
C LEU A 300 1.97 -11.69 -22.09
N GLU A 301 2.74 -12.64 -22.64
CA GLU A 301 4.05 -13.08 -22.12
C GLU A 301 5.00 -11.89 -21.90
N ASN A 302 5.07 -10.99 -22.89
CA ASN A 302 5.95 -9.82 -22.82
C ASN A 302 5.51 -8.78 -21.79
N ILE A 303 4.20 -8.51 -21.65
CA ILE A 303 3.72 -7.44 -20.76
C ILE A 303 3.62 -7.85 -19.29
N HIS A 304 3.48 -9.15 -18.98
CA HIS A 304 3.52 -9.59 -17.57
C HIS A 304 4.96 -9.66 -17.03
N GLY A 305 5.94 -9.93 -17.91
CA GLY A 305 7.38 -10.01 -17.60
C GLY A 305 7.80 -11.22 -16.74
N GLU A 306 9.10 -11.50 -16.66
CA GLU A 306 9.64 -12.54 -15.76
C GLU A 306 9.45 -12.14 -14.28
N GLN A 307 8.26 -12.40 -13.73
CA GLN A 307 8.01 -12.21 -12.29
C GLN A 307 8.41 -13.47 -11.54
N VAL A 308 9.59 -13.44 -10.91
CA VAL A 308 9.96 -14.47 -9.93
C VAL A 308 9.03 -14.35 -8.73
N CYS A 309 8.24 -15.40 -8.48
CA CYS A 309 7.48 -15.53 -7.25
C CYS A 309 8.45 -15.64 -6.07
N LYS A 310 8.83 -14.51 -5.48
CA LYS A 310 9.56 -14.50 -4.22
C LYS A 310 8.65 -15.08 -3.15
N THR A 311 8.97 -16.27 -2.67
CA THR A 311 8.37 -16.82 -1.46
C THR A 311 8.95 -16.08 -0.26
N ILE A 312 8.34 -14.95 0.09
CA ILE A 312 8.58 -14.33 1.40
C ILE A 312 7.74 -15.13 2.38
N GLY A 313 8.41 -15.71 3.38
CA GLY A 313 7.75 -16.48 4.43
C GLY A 313 6.69 -15.66 5.18
N CYS A 314 5.79 -16.34 5.89
CA CYS A 314 4.75 -15.68 6.69
C CYS A 314 5.36 -14.70 7.70
N GLU A 315 5.28 -13.40 7.39
CA GLU A 315 5.74 -12.32 8.26
C GLU A 315 4.91 -12.28 9.54
N LEU A 316 5.59 -12.29 10.69
CA LEU A 316 4.95 -12.09 11.98
C LEU A 316 4.36 -10.67 12.07
N PRO A 317 3.11 -10.51 12.57
CA PRO A 317 2.54 -9.19 12.80
C PRO A 317 3.46 -8.30 13.66
N SER A 318 3.56 -7.03 13.31
CA SER A 318 4.49 -6.09 13.97
C SER A 318 3.91 -4.69 14.06
N ASN A 319 4.19 -3.98 15.16
CA ASN A 319 3.94 -2.56 15.31
C ASN A 319 5.28 -1.83 15.18
N LEU A 320 5.47 -1.11 14.08
CA LEU A 320 6.69 -0.40 13.76
C LEU A 320 6.49 1.10 13.99
N VAL A 321 7.20 1.66 14.96
CA VAL A 321 7.11 3.08 15.31
C VAL A 321 8.42 3.76 14.95
N PHE A 322 8.35 4.80 14.14
CA PHE A 322 9.47 5.68 13.84
C PHE A 322 9.43 6.89 14.76
N LEU A 323 10.55 7.18 15.42
CA LEU A 323 10.75 8.39 16.19
C LEU A 323 11.81 9.25 15.50
N MET A 324 11.37 10.31 14.83
CA MET A 324 12.17 11.12 13.91
C MET A 324 12.53 12.48 14.51
N ASP A 325 13.81 12.81 14.50
CA ASP A 325 14.33 14.09 14.96
C ASP A 325 14.15 15.19 13.90
N GLU A 326 13.47 16.27 14.28
CA GLU A 326 13.28 17.50 13.51
C GLU A 326 13.91 18.72 14.20
N SER A 327 14.84 18.51 15.12
CA SER A 327 15.47 19.56 15.91
C SER A 327 16.31 20.55 15.07
N GLY A 328 16.75 21.61 15.73
CA GLY A 328 17.51 22.69 15.14
C GLY A 328 18.90 22.32 14.62
N SER A 329 19.45 21.15 14.95
CA SER A 329 20.69 20.63 14.36
C SER A 329 20.44 20.06 12.96
N ILE A 330 19.25 19.50 12.72
CA ILE A 330 18.88 18.87 11.47
C ILE A 330 18.82 19.90 10.33
N SER A 331 19.40 19.55 9.19
CA SER A 331 19.25 20.27 7.93
C SER A 331 18.09 19.67 7.13
N ALA A 332 17.50 20.44 6.21
CA ALA A 332 16.45 19.91 5.32
C ALA A 332 16.94 18.71 4.49
N ALA A 333 18.23 18.67 4.12
CA ALA A 333 18.84 17.53 3.45
C ALA A 333 18.88 16.29 4.37
N ASN A 334 19.32 16.45 5.62
CA ASN A 334 19.37 15.35 6.59
C ASN A 334 17.97 14.84 6.95
N TYR A 335 16.98 15.73 7.05
CA TYR A 335 15.59 15.34 7.26
C TYR A 335 15.03 14.54 6.07
N ASN A 336 15.36 14.92 4.83
CA ASN A 336 15.01 14.11 3.66
C ASN A 336 15.68 12.73 3.68
N ILE A 337 16.94 12.64 4.13
CA ILE A 337 17.63 11.36 4.34
C ILE A 337 16.87 10.49 5.35
N GLN A 338 16.40 11.07 6.46
CA GLN A 338 15.55 10.35 7.42
C GLN A 338 14.25 9.84 6.79
N LYS A 339 13.55 10.68 6.00
CA LYS A 339 12.33 10.27 5.29
C LYS A 339 12.57 9.13 4.31
N ASP A 340 13.64 9.22 3.51
CA ASP A 340 14.03 8.17 2.56
C ASP A 340 14.35 6.86 3.27
N PHE A 341 15.01 6.94 4.41
CA PHE A 341 15.28 5.80 5.27
C PHE A 341 13.98 5.14 5.77
N VAL A 342 13.05 5.93 6.32
CA VAL A 342 11.75 5.42 6.79
C VAL A 342 10.99 4.73 5.65
N LYS A 343 10.95 5.35 4.47
CA LYS A 343 10.33 4.77 3.26
C LYS A 343 10.99 3.45 2.83
N LYS A 344 12.32 3.31 2.96
CA LYS A 344 13.04 2.06 2.65
C LYS A 344 12.66 0.94 3.61
N ILE A 345 12.60 1.22 4.92
CA ILE A 345 12.20 0.22 5.93
C ILE A 345 10.75 -0.21 5.71
N ILE A 346 9.82 0.73 5.51
CA ILE A 346 8.42 0.43 5.16
C ILE A 346 8.32 -0.45 3.90
N GLY A 347 9.24 -0.26 2.94
CA GLY A 347 9.32 -1.06 1.73
C GLY A 347 9.50 -2.55 1.98
N ALA A 348 10.25 -2.92 3.02
CA ALA A 348 10.52 -4.30 3.38
C ALA A 348 9.27 -4.99 3.94
N PHE A 349 8.62 -4.43 4.95
CA PHE A 349 7.47 -5.04 5.63
C PHE A 349 6.19 -5.15 4.80
N ASN A 350 5.33 -6.12 5.07
CA ASN A 350 3.99 -6.20 4.50
C ASN A 350 3.01 -5.36 5.33
N ILE A 351 2.68 -4.16 4.82
CA ILE A 351 1.78 -3.23 5.50
C ILE A 351 0.32 -3.65 5.29
N SER A 352 -0.36 -3.96 6.39
CA SER A 352 -1.81 -4.22 6.44
C SER A 352 -2.30 -4.24 7.90
N PRO A 353 -3.61 -4.16 8.17
CA PRO A 353 -4.15 -4.22 9.53
C PRO A 353 -3.86 -5.55 10.25
N ARG A 354 -3.50 -6.60 9.53
CA ARG A 354 -3.26 -7.97 10.05
C ARG A 354 -1.80 -8.38 10.03
N GLN A 355 -0.91 -7.53 9.51
CA GLN A 355 0.53 -7.80 9.42
C GLN A 355 1.30 -6.67 10.12
N THR A 356 2.02 -5.84 9.38
CA THR A 356 2.78 -4.73 9.94
C THR A 356 1.96 -3.43 9.91
N ARG A 357 1.88 -2.78 11.06
CA ARG A 357 1.28 -1.45 11.25
C ARG A 357 2.35 -0.43 11.58
N VAL A 358 2.19 0.82 11.15
CA VAL A 358 3.26 1.81 11.23
C VAL A 358 2.78 3.13 11.82
N SER A 359 3.56 3.69 12.74
CA SER A 359 3.36 5.04 13.26
C SER A 359 4.62 5.87 13.08
N VAL A 360 4.45 7.19 12.92
CA VAL A 360 5.55 8.16 12.85
C VAL A 360 5.31 9.27 13.86
N VAL A 361 6.28 9.45 14.74
CA VAL A 361 6.35 10.52 15.73
C VAL A 361 7.54 11.41 15.38
N GLU A 362 7.31 12.71 15.25
CA GLU A 362 8.37 13.70 15.04
C GLU A 362 8.66 14.41 16.36
N PHE A 363 9.92 14.73 16.65
CA PHE A 363 10.28 15.43 17.88
C PHE A 363 11.38 16.46 17.70
N SER A 364 11.27 17.52 18.50
CA SER A 364 12.35 18.45 18.82
C SER A 364 12.27 18.79 20.31
N SER A 365 11.83 20.01 20.66
CA SER A 365 11.50 20.37 22.04
C SER A 365 10.21 19.68 22.52
N GLU A 366 9.28 19.43 21.60
CA GLU A 366 8.00 18.78 21.85
C GLU A 366 7.81 17.62 20.85
N PRO A 367 7.44 16.41 21.32
CA PRO A 367 7.08 15.31 20.44
C PRO A 367 5.65 15.46 19.91
N ARG A 368 5.43 15.02 18.68
CA ARG A 368 4.14 15.08 17.99
C ARG A 368 3.85 13.82 17.20
N LEU A 369 2.60 13.37 17.25
CA LEU A 369 2.14 12.23 16.47
C LEU A 369 1.78 12.72 15.05
N SER A 370 2.62 12.40 14.08
CA SER A 370 2.43 12.80 12.69
C SER A 370 1.67 11.76 11.88
N ILE A 371 1.88 10.47 12.15
CA ILE A 371 1.11 9.37 11.54
C ILE A 371 0.68 8.41 12.65
N SER A 372 -0.64 8.23 12.82
CA SER A 372 -1.19 7.29 13.80
C SER A 372 -1.04 5.83 13.31
N ILE A 373 -0.94 4.87 14.22
CA ILE A 373 -0.62 3.45 13.92
C ILE A 373 -1.55 2.78 12.89
N ASP A 374 -2.84 3.16 12.87
CA ASP A 374 -3.87 2.60 11.97
C ASP A 374 -4.34 3.62 10.90
N GLU A 375 -3.59 4.72 10.70
CA GLU A 375 -3.99 5.80 9.78
C GLU A 375 -3.84 5.41 8.30
N TYR A 376 -2.78 4.66 7.97
CA TYR A 376 -2.49 4.17 6.62
C TYR A 376 -2.23 2.67 6.63
N ASN A 377 -3.12 1.91 5.97
CA ASN A 377 -3.02 0.46 5.83
C ASN A 377 -2.54 0.02 4.43
N SER A 378 -2.28 1.01 3.56
CA SER A 378 -1.57 0.89 2.30
C SER A 378 -0.11 1.29 2.48
N LYS A 379 0.80 0.40 2.09
CA LYS A 379 2.24 0.65 1.99
C LYS A 379 2.53 1.87 1.12
N THR A 380 1.89 1.97 -0.04
CA THR A 380 2.10 3.06 -0.99
C THR A 380 1.68 4.40 -0.39
N ARG A 381 0.46 4.49 0.17
CA ARG A 381 -0.01 5.72 0.82
C ARG A 381 0.82 6.11 2.01
N LEU A 382 1.22 5.14 2.84
CA LEU A 382 2.08 5.39 3.99
C LEU A 382 3.44 5.98 3.55
N LYS A 383 4.08 5.43 2.51
CA LYS A 383 5.31 6.00 1.95
C LYS A 383 5.12 7.44 1.44
N CYS A 384 4.00 7.71 0.79
CA CYS A 384 3.65 9.07 0.35
C CYS A 384 3.38 10.03 1.51
N ALA A 385 2.72 9.56 2.57
CA ALA A 385 2.52 10.31 3.80
C ALA A 385 3.86 10.69 4.43
N VAL A 386 4.77 9.73 4.57
CA VAL A 386 6.13 9.98 5.06
C VAL A 386 6.85 11.00 4.18
N GLY A 387 6.81 10.85 2.85
CA GLY A 387 7.43 11.80 1.92
C GLY A 387 6.88 13.23 2.05
N SER A 388 5.61 13.36 2.41
CA SER A 388 4.87 14.62 2.55
C SER A 388 5.03 15.29 3.92
N LEU A 389 5.72 14.66 4.87
CA LEU A 389 6.06 15.31 6.13
C LEU A 389 6.91 16.56 5.86
N LEU A 390 6.47 17.69 6.42
CA LEU A 390 7.11 18.98 6.24
C LEU A 390 8.05 19.23 7.41
N PHE A 391 9.30 19.54 7.10
CA PHE A 391 10.27 19.96 8.09
C PHE A 391 9.81 21.29 8.73
N GLU A 392 9.58 21.33 10.04
CA GLU A 392 9.18 22.55 10.74
C GLU A 392 10.33 23.54 10.86
N SER A 393 10.61 24.24 9.76
CA SER A 393 11.44 25.45 9.77
C SER A 393 10.94 26.53 8.81
N ILE A 394 9.76 26.36 8.20
CA ILE A 394 9.13 27.42 7.39
C ILE A 394 7.81 27.84 8.06
N GLN A 395 7.93 28.56 9.18
CA GLN A 395 6.90 29.55 9.52
C GLN A 395 7.35 30.87 8.92
N ILE A 396 6.67 31.33 7.86
CA ILE A 396 6.85 32.71 7.42
C ILE A 396 6.26 33.59 8.52
N LEU A 397 7.13 34.30 9.25
CA LEU A 397 6.66 35.22 10.29
C LEU A 397 5.62 36.18 9.68
N PRO A 398 4.52 36.52 10.38
CA PRO A 398 3.54 37.48 9.89
C PRO A 398 4.17 38.82 9.47
N SER A 399 5.27 39.21 10.12
CA SER A 399 6.07 40.40 9.77
C SER A 399 6.81 40.29 8.42
N VAL A 400 7.18 39.07 8.01
CA VAL A 400 7.78 38.79 6.69
C VAL A 400 6.69 38.79 5.61
N LEU A 401 5.52 38.18 5.87
CA LEU A 401 4.36 38.26 4.97
C LEU A 401 3.92 39.72 4.74
N ALA A 402 3.96 40.53 5.80
CA ALA A 402 3.66 41.96 5.72
C ALA A 402 4.67 42.77 4.90
N ARG A 403 5.97 42.44 5.00
CA ARG A 403 7.02 43.11 4.21
C ARG A 403 6.95 42.81 2.71
N PHE A 404 6.46 41.64 2.33
CA PHE A 404 6.33 41.23 0.92
C PHE A 404 4.90 41.39 0.37
N ASN A 405 3.99 42.00 1.13
CA ASN A 405 2.58 42.22 0.77
C ASN A 405 1.85 40.92 0.35
N VAL A 406 2.21 39.79 0.97
CA VAL A 406 1.67 38.45 0.66
C VAL A 406 0.42 38.16 1.49
N TYR A 407 -0.55 39.08 1.46
CA TYR A 407 -1.85 38.89 2.13
C TYR A 407 -2.95 38.42 1.18
N ARG A 408 -2.61 38.11 -0.08
CA ARG A 408 -3.60 37.94 -1.14
C ARG A 408 -3.45 36.67 -1.96
N ILE A 409 -2.70 35.68 -1.45
CA ILE A 409 -2.50 34.41 -2.13
C ILE A 409 -3.05 33.32 -1.23
N SER A 410 -4.04 32.58 -1.72
CA SER A 410 -4.54 31.41 -0.99
C SER A 410 -3.43 30.35 -0.84
N GLU A 411 -3.47 29.52 0.20
CA GLU A 411 -2.51 28.41 0.42
C GLU A 411 -2.39 27.50 -0.83
N ARG A 412 -3.48 27.39 -1.59
CA ARG A 412 -3.57 26.69 -2.87
C ARG A 412 -2.75 27.36 -3.98
N GLU A 413 -2.84 28.68 -4.13
CA GLU A 413 -2.05 29.44 -5.12
C GLU A 413 -0.56 29.51 -4.78
N PHE A 414 -0.20 29.51 -3.49
CA PHE A 414 1.21 29.45 -3.06
C PHE A 414 1.87 28.12 -3.45
N ASN A 415 1.17 27.00 -3.26
CA ASN A 415 1.64 25.67 -3.63
C ASN A 415 1.73 25.46 -5.15
N GLU A 416 0.84 26.06 -5.94
CA GLU A 416 0.94 26.00 -7.41
C GLU A 416 2.05 26.89 -7.97
N ARG A 417 2.24 28.10 -7.43
CA ARG A 417 3.33 29.00 -7.88
C ARG A 417 4.72 28.52 -7.48
N SER A 418 4.85 27.84 -6.34
CA SER A 418 6.13 27.26 -5.88
C SER A 418 6.63 26.09 -6.72
N LYS A 419 5.75 25.43 -7.50
CA LYS A 419 6.13 24.36 -8.42
C LYS A 419 6.74 24.86 -9.73
N HIS A 420 6.49 26.12 -10.12
CA HIS A 420 6.85 26.62 -11.45
C HIS A 420 8.10 27.50 -11.50
N ASN A 421 8.52 28.12 -10.39
CA ASN A 421 9.71 28.98 -10.36
C ASN A 421 10.64 28.55 -9.23
N GLY A 422 11.75 27.88 -9.56
CA GLY A 422 12.85 27.57 -8.62
C GLY A 422 13.57 28.78 -8.01
N LEU A 423 13.02 29.99 -8.21
CA LEU A 423 13.59 31.29 -7.82
C LEU A 423 12.87 31.96 -6.63
N VAL A 424 11.74 31.43 -6.14
CA VAL A 424 11.05 32.03 -4.98
C VAL A 424 11.59 31.51 -3.65
N LEU A 425 12.31 30.38 -3.66
CA LEU A 425 12.88 29.80 -2.44
C LEU A 425 14.13 30.56 -1.93
N SER A 426 14.79 31.36 -2.78
CA SER A 426 16.05 32.06 -2.47
C SER A 426 15.90 33.39 -1.72
N VAL A 427 14.68 33.94 -1.58
CA VAL A 427 14.44 35.24 -0.91
C VAL A 427 13.79 35.08 0.48
N LEU A 428 13.35 33.88 0.84
CA LEU A 428 12.91 33.55 2.18
C LEU A 428 14.09 32.99 2.99
N THR A 429 15.03 33.85 3.39
CA THR A 429 15.92 33.55 4.52
C THR A 429 15.06 33.50 5.78
N VAL A 430 14.39 32.36 5.99
CA VAL A 430 13.62 32.09 7.21
C VAL A 430 14.63 31.85 8.33
N ALA A 431 14.53 32.64 9.39
CA ALA A 431 15.29 32.41 10.61
C ALA A 431 14.96 31.01 11.16
N LYS A 432 15.97 30.13 11.19
CA LYS A 432 15.90 28.78 11.77
C LYS A 432 15.46 28.90 13.24
N LYS A 433 14.17 28.72 13.54
CA LYS A 433 13.71 28.41 14.90
C LYS A 433 13.84 26.90 15.09
N GLY A 434 15.08 26.45 15.19
CA GLY A 434 15.35 25.08 15.59
C GLY A 434 14.88 24.85 17.02
N GLY A 435 14.12 23.77 17.25
CA GLY A 435 13.93 23.24 18.61
C GLY A 435 15.21 22.57 19.12
N VAL A 436 15.23 22.24 20.40
CA VAL A 436 16.29 21.41 20.98
C VAL A 436 15.93 19.92 20.79
N THR A 437 16.70 18.99 21.36
CA THR A 437 16.63 17.55 21.10
C THR A 437 16.23 16.83 22.39
N HIS A 438 14.94 16.83 22.72
CA HIS A 438 14.42 16.22 23.95
C HIS A 438 14.09 14.72 23.76
N THR A 439 15.13 13.91 23.54
CA THR A 439 14.99 12.47 23.23
C THR A 439 14.24 11.69 24.33
N GLY A 440 14.52 11.99 25.60
CA GLY A 440 13.88 11.35 26.75
C GLY A 440 12.39 11.66 26.85
N LYS A 441 12.00 12.93 26.62
CA LYS A 441 10.60 13.32 26.52
C LYS A 441 9.90 12.63 25.35
N ALA A 442 10.58 12.50 24.22
CA ALA A 442 10.05 11.88 23.02
C ALA A 442 9.81 10.36 23.20
N LEU A 443 10.74 9.65 23.83
CA LEU A 443 10.57 8.24 24.20
C LEU A 443 9.39 8.03 25.16
N LYS A 444 9.23 8.91 26.15
CA LYS A 444 8.07 8.88 27.05
C LYS A 444 6.75 9.09 26.29
N PHE A 445 6.73 10.04 25.35
CA PHE A 445 5.54 10.27 24.53
C PHE A 445 5.16 9.04 23.69
N VAL A 446 6.14 8.39 23.05
CA VAL A 446 5.91 7.17 22.26
C VAL A 446 5.40 6.02 23.13
N GLN A 447 5.94 5.86 24.34
CA GLN A 447 5.43 4.89 25.31
C GLN A 447 3.94 5.16 25.60
N ASP A 448 3.64 6.36 26.11
CA ASP A 448 2.32 6.71 26.68
C ASP A 448 1.23 6.84 25.59
N ASN A 449 1.57 7.30 24.38
CA ASN A 449 0.59 7.68 23.35
C ASN A 449 0.54 6.73 22.15
N VAL A 450 1.49 5.80 22.02
CA VAL A 450 1.52 4.85 20.88
C VAL A 450 1.52 3.41 21.40
N PHE A 451 2.55 2.98 22.11
CA PHE A 451 2.67 1.57 22.50
C PHE A 451 1.70 1.14 23.60
N GLU A 452 1.47 1.94 24.63
CA GLU A 452 0.51 1.60 25.69
C GLU A 452 -0.93 1.45 25.16
N PRO A 453 -1.46 2.39 24.35
CA PRO A 453 -2.75 2.19 23.69
C PRO A 453 -2.82 0.93 22.82
N ILE A 454 -1.75 0.63 22.05
CA ILE A 454 -1.66 -0.58 21.24
C ILE A 454 -1.73 -1.83 22.13
N GLN A 455 -0.95 -1.89 23.22
CA GLN A 455 -0.88 -3.04 24.12
C GLN A 455 -2.19 -3.27 24.88
N ASN A 456 -2.94 -2.19 25.16
CA ASN A 456 -4.21 -2.25 25.88
C ASN A 456 -5.43 -2.47 24.98
N SER A 457 -5.28 -2.42 23.65
CA SER A 457 -6.40 -2.60 22.73
C SER A 457 -6.83 -4.07 22.65
N SER A 458 -8.15 -4.30 22.56
CA SER A 458 -8.71 -5.66 22.45
C SER A 458 -8.36 -6.34 21.11
N GLU A 459 -8.02 -5.55 20.09
CA GLU A 459 -7.61 -5.99 18.75
C GLU A 459 -6.14 -6.45 18.71
N SER A 460 -5.29 -5.96 19.62
CA SER A 460 -3.90 -6.40 19.79
C SER A 460 -3.74 -7.67 20.64
N LYS A 461 -4.81 -8.46 20.86
CA LYS A 461 -4.74 -9.75 21.58
C LYS A 461 -3.97 -10.87 20.83
N GLY A 462 -3.08 -10.51 19.91
CA GLY A 462 -2.16 -11.41 19.21
C GLY A 462 -0.68 -11.06 19.48
N ASN A 463 0.23 -12.02 19.26
CA ASN A 463 1.68 -11.92 19.40
C ASN A 463 2.33 -10.96 18.37
N ALA A 464 1.92 -9.69 18.31
CA ALA A 464 2.58 -8.69 17.48
C ALA A 464 3.85 -8.19 18.17
N MET A 465 4.96 -8.12 17.43
CA MET A 465 6.22 -7.57 17.95
C MET A 465 6.18 -6.04 17.95
N ASN A 466 6.82 -5.41 18.93
CA ASN A 466 6.94 -3.96 18.97
C ASN A 466 8.34 -3.55 18.53
N ILE A 467 8.46 -2.70 17.52
CA ILE A 467 9.73 -2.21 17.01
C ILE A 467 9.71 -0.69 17.05
N LEU A 468 10.67 -0.09 17.75
CA LEU A 468 10.91 1.35 17.77
C LEU A 468 12.19 1.65 17.02
N VAL A 469 12.13 2.51 16.01
CA VAL A 469 13.30 2.99 15.28
C VAL A 469 13.49 4.47 15.59
N LEU A 470 14.53 4.80 16.36
CA LEU A 470 14.93 6.16 16.67
C LEU A 470 15.90 6.68 15.59
N LEU A 471 15.59 7.84 15.01
CA LEU A 471 16.48 8.59 14.13
C LEU A 471 16.83 9.92 14.78
N THR A 472 18.12 10.17 15.03
CA THR A 472 18.58 11.44 15.64
C THR A 472 19.97 11.81 15.16
N ASP A 473 20.26 13.12 15.13
CA ASP A 473 21.58 13.68 14.83
C ASP A 473 22.31 14.23 16.05
N GLY A 474 21.76 14.07 17.25
CA GLY A 474 22.22 14.84 18.39
C GLY A 474 22.21 14.09 19.70
N LYS A 475 22.86 14.71 20.67
CA LYS A 475 22.78 14.34 22.09
C LYS A 475 21.51 14.93 22.69
N SER A 476 20.82 14.16 23.53
CA SER A 476 19.69 14.69 24.27
C SER A 476 20.10 15.87 25.14
N ASN A 477 19.25 16.89 25.14
CA ASN A 477 19.33 18.08 25.99
C ASN A 477 18.03 18.29 26.77
N ASP A 478 17.36 17.20 27.14
CA ASP A 478 16.22 17.21 28.06
C ASP A 478 16.54 18.08 29.30
N PRO A 479 15.61 18.94 29.78
CA PRO A 479 15.88 19.83 30.91
C PRO A 479 16.16 19.08 32.22
N ASP A 480 15.58 17.89 32.37
CA ASP A 480 15.92 16.95 33.44
C ASP A 480 16.94 15.93 32.92
N ALA A 481 18.15 16.00 33.49
CA ALA A 481 19.28 15.13 33.12
C ALA A 481 19.00 13.62 33.31
N ASN A 482 18.00 13.24 34.11
CA ASN A 482 17.62 11.84 34.31
C ASN A 482 16.48 11.39 33.41
N LEU A 483 15.82 12.30 32.67
CA LEU A 483 14.61 11.99 31.92
C LEU A 483 14.88 10.93 30.85
N LEU A 484 15.95 11.08 30.07
CA LEU A 484 16.35 10.08 29.08
C LEU A 484 16.56 8.71 29.70
N ALA A 485 17.35 8.62 30.76
CA ALA A 485 17.66 7.36 31.44
C ALA A 485 16.40 6.68 31.99
N ASN A 486 15.49 7.47 32.57
CA ASN A 486 14.23 6.99 33.11
C ASN A 486 13.28 6.53 32.00
N SER A 487 13.14 7.29 30.91
CA SER A 487 12.30 6.94 29.76
C SER A 487 12.77 5.65 29.09
N VAL A 488 14.08 5.49 28.85
CA VAL A 488 14.65 4.27 28.26
C VAL A 488 14.37 3.05 29.13
N ARG A 489 14.60 3.15 30.45
CA ARG A 489 14.33 2.04 31.39
C ARG A 489 12.84 1.71 31.45
N ASN A 490 11.97 2.71 31.47
CA ASN A 490 10.53 2.52 31.57
C ASN A 490 9.95 1.88 30.32
N ILE A 491 10.29 2.37 29.13
CA ILE A 491 9.74 1.83 27.88
C ILE A 491 10.20 0.38 27.64
N LYS A 492 11.48 0.07 27.90
CA LYS A 492 12.03 -1.30 27.81
C LYS A 492 11.36 -2.27 28.79
N ARG A 493 10.96 -1.78 29.98
CA ARG A 493 10.32 -2.60 31.01
C ARG A 493 8.81 -2.81 30.78
N THR A 494 8.11 -1.79 30.31
CA THR A 494 6.64 -1.78 30.29
C THR A 494 6.07 -2.32 28.98
N ILE A 495 6.75 -2.08 27.85
CA ILE A 495 6.27 -2.50 26.53
C ILE A 495 6.78 -3.91 26.24
N LYS A 496 5.85 -4.84 26.06
CA LYS A 496 6.14 -6.25 25.83
C LYS A 496 6.74 -6.48 24.44
N ASP A 497 7.73 -7.36 24.36
CA ASP A 497 8.37 -7.78 23.09
C ASP A 497 8.88 -6.57 22.26
N LEU A 498 9.44 -5.56 22.93
CA LEU A 498 9.97 -4.32 22.33
C LEU A 498 11.44 -4.47 21.89
N THR A 499 11.70 -4.14 20.62
CA THR A 499 13.04 -3.95 20.06
C THR A 499 13.25 -2.49 19.72
N ILE A 500 14.30 -1.86 20.24
CA ILE A 500 14.67 -0.48 19.94
C ILE A 500 15.93 -0.49 19.06
N ILE A 501 15.81 0.10 17.87
CA ILE A 501 16.88 0.31 16.90
C ILE A 501 17.22 1.80 16.90
N SER A 502 18.48 2.13 17.16
CA SER A 502 18.99 3.50 17.20
C SER A 502 19.77 3.82 15.92
N VAL A 503 19.47 4.95 15.30
CA VAL A 503 20.03 5.36 14.01
C VAL A 503 20.58 6.78 14.11
N GLY A 504 21.90 6.90 14.03
CA GLY A 504 22.60 8.18 14.01
C GLY A 504 22.66 8.77 12.59
N VAL A 505 22.24 10.02 12.42
CA VAL A 505 22.34 10.76 11.17
C VAL A 505 23.23 11.98 11.41
N ALA A 506 24.25 12.25 10.61
CA ALA A 506 25.19 13.38 10.85
C ALA A 506 25.94 13.30 12.21
N ASP A 507 25.81 14.30 13.10
CA ASP A 507 26.69 14.52 14.27
C ASP A 507 26.16 13.91 15.59
N TYR A 508 25.81 12.62 15.56
CA TYR A 508 25.17 11.89 16.67
C TYR A 508 26.12 11.52 17.84
N ASP A 509 25.54 11.29 19.03
CA ASP A 509 26.26 10.74 20.21
C ASP A 509 26.13 9.22 20.26
N LEU A 510 27.22 8.50 19.96
CA LEU A 510 27.22 7.04 19.90
C LEU A 510 26.84 6.38 21.25
N LYS A 511 27.28 6.93 22.38
CA LYS A 511 27.00 6.33 23.70
C LYS A 511 25.52 6.43 24.04
N GLU A 512 24.88 7.52 23.64
CA GLU A 512 23.44 7.68 23.78
C GLU A 512 22.67 6.68 22.92
N LEU A 513 23.06 6.50 21.65
CA LEU A 513 22.44 5.51 20.75
C LEU A 513 22.56 4.09 21.30
N GLU A 514 23.75 3.71 21.77
CA GLU A 514 24.03 2.39 22.39
C GLU A 514 23.18 2.17 23.65
N PHE A 515 23.05 3.19 24.51
CA PHE A 515 22.23 3.09 25.72
C PHE A 515 20.74 2.91 25.42
N ILE A 516 20.23 3.60 24.39
CA ILE A 516 18.83 3.52 23.96
C ILE A 516 18.53 2.19 23.27
N ALA A 517 19.44 1.72 22.40
CA ALA A 517 19.26 0.50 21.62
C ALA A 517 19.03 -0.74 22.50
N THR A 518 18.29 -1.73 21.97
CA THR A 518 18.05 -2.99 22.70
C THR A 518 19.32 -3.86 22.78
N ASP A 519 20.12 -3.88 21.72
CA ASP A 519 21.42 -4.56 21.67
C ASP A 519 22.40 -3.60 20.98
N PRO A 520 23.35 -2.99 21.69
CA PRO A 520 24.30 -2.03 21.11
C PRO A 520 25.07 -2.58 19.90
N SER A 521 25.35 -3.88 19.86
CA SER A 521 26.15 -4.51 18.80
C SER A 521 25.35 -4.81 17.52
N LYS A 522 24.03 -4.98 17.65
CA LYS A 522 23.14 -5.39 16.54
C LYS A 522 22.12 -4.32 16.14
N HIS A 523 21.80 -3.38 17.03
CA HIS A 523 20.67 -2.45 16.89
C HIS A 523 21.11 -0.98 16.82
N VAL A 524 22.40 -0.69 16.61
CA VAL A 524 22.91 0.66 16.39
C VAL A 524 23.41 0.81 14.95
N PHE A 525 22.89 1.81 14.25
CA PHE A 525 23.21 2.09 12.85
C PHE A 525 23.51 3.58 12.66
N THR A 526 24.16 3.91 11.55
CA THR A 526 24.60 5.26 11.19
C THR A 526 24.33 5.50 9.71
N SER A 527 24.36 6.76 9.26
CA SER A 527 24.18 7.10 7.84
C SER A 527 25.16 6.41 6.89
N ASN A 528 26.34 6.01 7.39
CA ASN A 528 27.39 5.37 6.58
C ASN A 528 27.20 3.86 6.42
N ASN A 529 26.29 3.23 7.17
CA ASN A 529 26.06 1.78 7.13
C ASN A 529 24.57 1.42 7.00
N PHE A 530 23.77 2.31 6.40
CA PHE A 530 22.33 2.10 6.19
C PHE A 530 21.98 0.80 5.49
N ASP A 531 22.81 0.35 4.53
CA ASP A 531 22.54 -0.90 3.82
C ASP A 531 22.60 -2.12 4.75
N ASN A 532 23.40 -2.07 5.82
CA ASN A 532 23.46 -3.14 6.83
C ASN A 532 22.16 -3.22 7.64
N LEU A 533 21.47 -2.09 7.85
CA LEU A 533 20.17 -2.09 8.51
C LEU A 533 19.10 -2.78 7.67
N LEU A 534 19.13 -2.64 6.34
CA LEU A 534 18.22 -3.40 5.48
C LEU A 534 18.43 -4.91 5.66
N GLY A 535 19.67 -5.34 5.91
CA GLY A 535 20.00 -6.70 6.32
C GLY A 535 19.28 -7.11 7.62
N LEU A 536 19.37 -6.30 8.69
CA LEU A 536 18.65 -6.54 9.94
C LEU A 536 17.13 -6.54 9.74
N VAL A 537 16.59 -5.54 9.03
CA VAL A 537 15.15 -5.43 8.76
C VAL A 537 14.64 -6.65 8.00
N ASN A 538 15.39 -7.14 7.02
CA ASN A 538 15.07 -8.39 6.32
C ASN A 538 15.10 -9.60 7.25
N GLN A 539 16.01 -9.65 8.25
CA GLN A 539 16.00 -10.70 9.28
C GLN A 539 14.78 -10.59 10.22
N LEU A 540 14.42 -9.36 10.61
CA LEU A 540 13.21 -9.09 11.41
C LEU A 540 11.94 -9.44 10.64
N GLN A 541 11.95 -9.30 9.32
CA GLN A 541 10.84 -9.65 8.43
C GLN A 541 10.73 -11.16 8.16
N ASN A 542 11.85 -11.84 7.85
CA ASN A 542 11.88 -13.25 7.45
C ASN A 542 11.59 -14.25 8.59
N ARG A 543 10.97 -13.79 9.67
CA ARG A 543 10.53 -14.64 10.77
C ARG A 543 9.28 -15.39 10.34
N THR A 544 9.44 -16.66 9.98
CA THR A 544 8.30 -17.54 9.70
C THR A 544 7.68 -18.09 10.98
N CYS A 545 6.38 -18.39 10.96
CA CYS A 545 5.68 -19.11 12.03
C CYS A 545 6.28 -20.50 12.39
N SER A 546 7.29 -20.97 11.65
CA SER A 546 7.95 -22.27 11.78
C SER A 546 9.42 -22.18 12.23
N THR A 547 9.96 -20.99 12.51
CA THR A 547 11.36 -20.85 12.97
C THR A 547 11.49 -21.28 14.43
N ALA A 548 12.47 -22.12 14.75
CA ALA A 548 12.76 -22.52 16.14
C ALA A 548 13.18 -21.29 16.98
N PHE A 549 12.65 -21.20 18.20
CA PHE A 549 13.01 -20.16 19.16
C PHE A 549 14.37 -20.49 19.78
N GLU A 550 15.39 -19.68 19.52
CA GLU A 550 16.64 -19.66 20.31
C GLU A 550 16.50 -18.64 21.45
N LEU A 551 16.86 -19.03 22.68
CA LEU A 551 16.86 -18.13 23.84
C LEU A 551 18.32 -17.80 24.19
N GLU A 552 18.74 -16.55 24.02
CA GLU A 552 20.02 -16.03 24.51
C GLU A 552 19.75 -15.23 25.80
N LEU A 553 20.53 -15.45 26.86
CA LEU A 553 20.38 -14.73 28.13
C LEU A 553 21.63 -13.90 28.39
N ASP A 554 21.48 -12.58 28.53
CA ASP A 554 22.54 -11.67 28.94
C ASP A 554 22.28 -11.13 30.35
N PHE A 555 23.34 -10.94 31.13
CA PHE A 555 23.29 -10.63 32.55
C PHE A 555 24.09 -9.37 32.86
N THR A 556 23.40 -8.32 33.32
CA THR A 556 24.04 -7.11 33.85
C THR A 556 23.88 -7.06 35.36
N ILE A 557 24.99 -7.13 36.10
CA ILE A 557 25.00 -7.16 37.56
C ILE A 557 25.40 -5.78 38.10
N THR A 558 24.59 -5.24 39.00
CA THR A 558 24.92 -4.07 39.85
C THR A 558 25.02 -4.51 41.31
N GLU A 559 25.53 -3.66 42.21
CA GLU A 559 25.63 -3.98 43.65
C GLU A 559 24.28 -4.39 44.30
N VAL A 560 23.14 -3.96 43.72
CA VAL A 560 21.81 -4.10 44.32
C VAL A 560 20.86 -4.99 43.51
N ASN A 561 21.01 -5.04 42.19
CA ASN A 561 20.10 -5.73 41.26
C ASN A 561 20.84 -6.46 40.15
N ALA A 562 20.28 -7.59 39.69
CA ALA A 562 20.66 -8.22 38.43
C ALA A 562 19.56 -7.94 37.38
N VAL A 563 19.95 -7.36 36.24
CA VAL A 563 19.09 -7.24 35.06
C VAL A 563 19.40 -8.42 34.16
N ILE A 564 18.38 -9.23 33.86
CA ILE A 564 18.47 -10.33 32.90
C ILE A 564 17.76 -9.89 31.63
N THR A 565 18.49 -9.90 30.53
CA THR A 565 17.98 -9.63 29.20
C THR A 565 17.86 -10.96 28.47
N ALA A 566 16.63 -11.43 28.27
CA ALA A 566 16.36 -12.63 27.49
C ALA A 566 16.06 -12.23 26.04
N TYR A 567 16.94 -12.60 25.12
CA TYR A 567 16.71 -12.51 23.69
C TYR A 567 16.02 -13.80 23.24
N VAL A 568 14.74 -13.69 22.92
CA VAL A 568 14.00 -14.76 22.23
C VAL A 568 14.17 -14.51 20.74
N SER A 569 14.99 -15.31 20.09
CA SER A 569 15.11 -15.35 18.63
C SER A 569 13.72 -15.51 18.00
N PRO A 570 13.44 -14.74 16.93
CA PRO A 570 14.44 -14.01 16.14
C PRO A 570 14.68 -12.56 16.58
N GLY A 571 14.40 -12.20 17.84
CA GLY A 571 14.79 -10.91 18.46
C GLY A 571 13.72 -10.23 19.33
N SER A 572 12.77 -10.96 19.93
CA SER A 572 11.94 -10.42 21.01
C SER A 572 12.77 -10.35 22.28
N VAL A 573 13.00 -9.15 22.81
CA VAL A 573 13.77 -9.00 24.05
C VAL A 573 12.82 -8.84 25.24
N ARG A 574 13.02 -9.70 26.24
CA ARG A 574 12.31 -9.64 27.51
C ARG A 574 13.26 -9.25 28.61
N TYR A 575 12.93 -8.16 29.28
CA TYR A 575 13.69 -7.66 30.42
C TYR A 575 13.07 -8.21 31.71
N PHE A 576 13.88 -8.91 32.49
CA PHE A 576 13.54 -9.34 33.83
C PHE A 576 14.47 -8.66 34.82
N MET A 577 13.91 -7.86 35.74
CA MET A 577 14.66 -7.38 36.91
C MET A 577 14.46 -8.37 38.03
N LEU A 578 15.55 -8.97 38.50
CA LEU A 578 15.52 -9.89 39.63
C LEU A 578 16.35 -9.34 40.80
N PRO A 579 15.85 -9.43 42.04
CA PRO A 579 16.61 -9.01 43.22
C PRO A 579 17.91 -9.82 43.33
N ALA A 580 19.06 -9.16 43.52
CA ALA A 580 20.37 -9.82 43.57
C ALA A 580 20.45 -10.95 44.63
N LYS A 581 19.70 -10.82 45.72
CA LYS A 581 19.59 -11.84 46.79
C LYS A 581 19.07 -13.20 46.31
N ARG A 582 18.37 -13.29 45.16
CA ARG A 582 17.88 -14.56 44.60
C ARG A 582 18.92 -15.29 43.74
N PHE A 583 20.05 -14.66 43.41
CA PHE A 583 21.04 -15.19 42.46
C PHE A 583 22.46 -15.33 43.02
N ALA A 584 22.70 -14.89 44.26
CA ALA A 584 23.99 -15.13 44.93
C ALA A 584 24.27 -16.64 45.02
N GLY A 585 25.20 -17.13 44.20
CA GLY A 585 25.65 -18.54 44.19
C GLY A 585 24.93 -19.48 43.23
N VAL A 586 24.08 -19.00 42.32
CA VAL A 586 23.37 -19.87 41.34
C VAL A 586 24.15 -19.94 40.03
N MET A 587 24.71 -21.11 39.69
CA MET A 587 25.50 -21.32 38.46
C MET A 587 24.68 -21.68 37.22
N ASN A 588 23.43 -22.16 37.37
CA ASN A 588 22.57 -22.56 36.25
C ASN A 588 21.12 -22.11 36.48
N ILE A 589 20.54 -21.43 35.49
CA ILE A 589 19.15 -20.97 35.51
C ILE A 589 18.39 -21.76 34.43
N ASN A 590 17.50 -22.65 34.88
CA ASN A 590 16.60 -23.36 33.97
C ASN A 590 15.35 -22.49 33.72
N VAL A 591 15.23 -21.94 32.52
CA VAL A 591 14.03 -21.23 32.05
C VAL A 591 13.13 -22.28 31.39
N LYS A 592 11.94 -22.51 31.96
CA LYS A 592 10.92 -23.43 31.42
C LYS A 592 9.90 -22.67 30.58
#